data_AF-A0A7S0TIG3-F1
#
_entry.id   AF-A0A7S0TIG3-F1
#
_cell.length_a   1.000
_cell.length_b   1.000
_cell.length_c   1.000
_cell.angle_alpha   90.00
_cell.angle_beta   90.00
_cell.angle_gamma   90.00
#
_symmetry.space_group_name_H-M   'P 1'
#
loop_
_entity.id
_entity.type
_entity.pdbx_description
1 polymer ?
#
loop_
_entity_poly.entity_id
_entity_poly.type
_entity_poly.pdbx_seq_one_letter_code
_entity_poly.pdbx_strand_id
1 'polypeptide(L)'
;SLNPKVDRLAFSVIWQFNDDLDITDTWFGRTVIRCCCRMDYDTAQSVIESNLQGRPVPPFSDKYRPEEGIRQEEVEGDVWMLYQISQKLRAKRYRDGSVTINQVKVGFKLGDDGLPVECDEYVQRESNRLVEEFMLLANSHVAARVAAAFPSRALLRRHPPPPPPPRKG
;
A
#
# COMPACT_ATOMS: atom_id res chain seq x y z
N SER A 1 -11.87 -12.67 -0.97
CA SER A 1 -11.47 -11.87 0.20
C SER A 1 -10.33 -12.56 0.93
N LEU A 2 -9.30 -11.81 1.30
CA LEU A 2 -8.16 -12.30 2.09
C LEU A 2 -8.47 -12.17 3.59
N ASN A 3 -9.46 -12.93 4.06
CA ASN A 3 -9.84 -12.91 5.47
C ASN A 3 -8.72 -13.51 6.32
N PRO A 4 -8.49 -12.99 7.54
CA PRO A 4 -7.44 -13.49 8.42
C PRO A 4 -7.76 -14.90 8.91
N LYS A 5 -6.71 -15.67 9.27
CA LYS A 5 -6.81 -17.02 9.86
C LYS A 5 -7.53 -18.04 8.98
N VAL A 6 -7.51 -17.83 7.67
CA VAL A 6 -8.03 -18.77 6.67
C VAL A 6 -7.11 -18.82 5.47
N ASP A 7 -6.88 -20.03 4.96
CA ASP A 7 -6.07 -20.25 3.78
C ASP A 7 -6.77 -19.69 2.53
N ARG A 8 -5.97 -19.06 1.68
CA ARG A 8 -6.43 -18.37 0.47
C ARG A 8 -5.46 -18.58 -0.67
N LEU A 9 -6.02 -18.85 -1.84
CA LEU A 9 -5.26 -18.78 -3.10
C LEU A 9 -4.96 -17.31 -3.41
N ALA A 10 -3.73 -17.06 -3.82
CA ALA A 10 -3.24 -15.75 -4.20
C ALA A 10 -2.36 -15.82 -5.46
N PHE A 11 -2.15 -14.67 -6.07
CA PHE A 11 -1.06 -14.45 -7.01
C PHE A 11 -0.11 -13.45 -6.35
N SER A 12 1.15 -13.82 -6.21
CA SER A 12 2.14 -13.03 -5.48
C SER A 12 3.19 -12.47 -6.43
N VAL A 13 3.65 -11.27 -6.08
CA VAL A 13 4.91 -10.69 -6.54
C VAL A 13 5.81 -10.63 -5.31
N ILE A 14 7.01 -11.19 -5.39
CA ILE A 14 7.98 -11.23 -4.30
C ILE A 14 9.25 -10.55 -4.79
N TRP A 15 9.76 -9.60 -4.00
CA TRP A 15 10.99 -8.88 -4.32
C TRP A 15 12.07 -9.19 -3.31
N GLN A 16 13.31 -9.28 -3.79
CA GLN A 16 14.49 -9.31 -2.95
C GLN A 16 15.18 -7.94 -2.98
N PHE A 17 15.40 -7.36 -1.81
CA PHE A 17 16.07 -6.08 -1.64
C PHE A 17 17.49 -6.30 -1.12
N ASN A 18 18.45 -5.49 -1.59
CA ASN A 18 19.77 -5.36 -0.95
C ASN A 18 19.73 -4.36 0.22
N ASP A 19 20.87 -4.12 0.87
CA ASP A 19 20.99 -3.19 2.00
C ASP A 19 20.66 -1.73 1.62
N ASP A 20 20.89 -1.36 0.36
CA ASP A 20 20.51 -0.05 -0.19
C ASP A 20 19.00 0.07 -0.45
N LEU A 21 18.27 -1.04 -0.35
CA LEU A 21 16.85 -1.22 -0.70
C LEU A 21 16.57 -1.08 -2.20
N ASP A 22 17.56 -1.41 -3.03
CA ASP A 22 17.36 -1.67 -4.45
C ASP A 22 16.91 -3.12 -4.68
N ILE A 23 16.02 -3.30 -5.65
CA ILE A 23 15.49 -4.61 -6.03
C ILE A 23 16.56 -5.36 -6.83
N THR A 24 16.92 -6.54 -6.35
CA THR A 24 17.92 -7.43 -6.95
C THR A 24 17.28 -8.58 -7.71
N ASP A 25 16.11 -9.05 -7.26
CA ASP A 25 15.32 -10.08 -7.93
C ASP A 25 13.82 -9.84 -7.78
N THR A 26 13.03 -10.37 -8.72
CA THR A 26 11.57 -10.33 -8.69
C THR A 26 10.99 -11.66 -9.14
N TRP A 27 10.21 -12.29 -8.26
CA TRP A 27 9.50 -13.53 -8.53
C TRP A 27 7.99 -13.30 -8.68
N PHE A 28 7.35 -14.04 -9.59
CA PHE A 28 5.92 -14.00 -9.84
C PHE A 28 5.35 -15.41 -9.84
N GLY A 29 4.22 -15.62 -9.16
CA GLY A 29 3.55 -16.92 -9.22
C GLY A 29 2.30 -17.06 -8.38
N ARG A 30 1.64 -18.21 -8.55
CA ARG A 30 0.47 -18.60 -7.74
C ARG A 30 0.94 -19.13 -6.40
N THR A 31 0.27 -18.73 -5.33
CA THR A 31 0.63 -19.03 -3.94
C THR A 31 -0.62 -19.40 -3.13
N VAL A 32 -0.38 -20.03 -1.98
CA VAL A 32 -1.35 -20.17 -0.89
C VAL A 32 -0.85 -19.30 0.24
N ILE A 33 -1.72 -18.43 0.78
CA ILE A 33 -1.41 -17.56 1.91
C ILE A 33 -2.40 -17.77 3.04
N ARG A 34 -1.97 -17.47 4.26
CA ARG A 34 -2.81 -17.40 5.46
C ARG A 34 -2.49 -16.11 6.18
N CYS A 35 -3.41 -15.15 6.11
CA CYS A 35 -3.20 -13.82 6.69
C CYS A 35 -3.31 -13.88 8.22
N CYS A 36 -2.25 -13.53 8.93
CA CYS A 36 -2.19 -13.62 10.39
C CYS A 36 -3.10 -12.59 11.09
N CYS A 37 -3.25 -11.39 10.53
CA CYS A 37 -4.08 -10.32 11.07
C CYS A 37 -4.62 -9.42 9.95
N ARG A 38 -5.81 -8.84 10.15
CA ARG A 38 -6.40 -7.87 9.22
C ARG A 38 -6.44 -6.49 9.87
N MET A 39 -5.41 -5.70 9.66
CA MET A 39 -5.32 -4.32 10.19
C MET A 39 -6.13 -3.34 9.33
N ASP A 40 -6.64 -2.30 9.97
CA ASP A 40 -7.08 -1.08 9.28
C ASP A 40 -5.95 -0.05 9.20
N TYR A 41 -6.20 1.05 8.50
CA TYR A 41 -5.21 2.10 8.33
C TYR A 41 -4.85 2.80 9.65
N ASP A 42 -5.77 2.90 10.60
CA ASP A 42 -5.51 3.53 11.89
C ASP A 42 -4.59 2.67 12.77
N THR A 43 -4.79 1.34 12.77
CA THR A 43 -3.91 0.40 13.47
C THR A 43 -2.51 0.39 12.85
N ALA A 44 -2.41 0.37 11.51
CA ALA A 44 -1.10 0.48 10.86
C ALA A 44 -0.44 1.85 11.12
N GLN A 45 -1.23 2.93 11.18
CA GLN A 45 -0.74 4.28 11.48
C GLN A 45 -0.20 4.37 12.91
N SER A 46 -0.87 3.76 13.90
CA SER A 46 -0.39 3.78 15.29
C SER A 46 0.95 3.07 15.45
N VAL A 47 1.17 1.95 14.74
CA VAL A 47 2.48 1.29 14.69
C VAL A 47 3.56 2.24 14.16
N ILE A 48 3.29 2.91 13.03
CA ILE A 48 4.24 3.84 12.39
C ILE A 48 4.55 5.02 13.33
N GLU A 49 3.54 5.64 13.93
CA GLU A 49 3.69 6.79 14.81
C GLU A 49 4.43 6.45 16.11
N SER A 50 4.10 5.33 16.74
CA SER A 50 4.80 4.85 17.93
C SER A 50 6.29 4.63 17.66
N ASN A 51 6.63 3.99 16.55
CA ASN A 51 8.03 3.78 16.16
C ASN A 51 8.76 5.10 15.87
N LEU A 52 8.14 6.03 15.13
CA LEU A 52 8.71 7.35 14.88
C LEU A 52 8.96 8.16 16.17
N GLN A 53 8.11 7.97 17.18
CA GLN A 53 8.21 8.65 18.47
C GLN A 53 9.10 7.91 19.50
N GLY A 54 9.60 6.71 19.17
CA GLY A 54 10.33 5.86 20.10
C GLY A 54 9.49 5.41 21.31
N ARG A 55 8.18 5.21 21.10
CA ARG A 55 7.23 4.80 22.14
C ARG A 55 6.74 3.38 21.88
N PRO A 56 6.29 2.65 22.92
CA PRO A 56 5.62 1.38 22.74
C PRO A 56 4.39 1.50 21.84
N VAL A 57 4.14 0.48 21.02
CA VAL A 57 2.90 0.36 20.24
C VAL A 57 1.78 -0.05 21.19
N PRO A 58 0.60 0.62 21.16
CA PRO A 58 -0.55 0.18 21.94
C PRO A 58 -0.99 -1.24 21.57
N PRO A 59 -1.51 -2.04 22.53
CA PRO A 59 -2.08 -3.34 22.21
C PRO A 59 -3.14 -3.26 21.12
N PHE A 60 -3.07 -4.15 20.14
CA PHE A 60 -4.09 -4.29 19.11
C PHE A 60 -5.38 -4.79 19.76
N SER A 61 -6.51 -4.20 19.36
CA SER A 61 -7.81 -4.70 19.78
C SER A 61 -8.01 -6.15 19.35
N ASP A 62 -8.92 -6.88 20.01
CA ASP A 62 -9.21 -8.28 19.67
C ASP A 62 -9.61 -8.49 18.21
N LYS A 63 -10.20 -7.47 17.58
CA LYS A 63 -10.55 -7.44 16.15
C LYS A 63 -9.32 -7.58 15.24
N TYR A 64 -8.17 -7.06 15.65
CA TYR A 64 -6.93 -6.98 14.88
C TYR A 64 -5.81 -7.85 15.45
N ARG A 65 -6.10 -8.60 16.52
CA ARG A 65 -5.15 -9.50 17.16
C ARG A 65 -4.58 -10.52 16.14
N PRO A 66 -3.25 -10.71 16.11
CA PRO A 66 -2.63 -11.74 15.30
C PRO A 66 -3.16 -13.15 15.57
N GLU A 67 -2.85 -14.06 14.66
CA GLU A 67 -3.12 -15.48 14.83
C GLU A 67 -2.31 -16.05 15.99
N GLU A 68 -2.82 -17.12 16.61
CA GLU A 68 -2.13 -17.79 17.71
C GLU A 68 -0.72 -18.22 17.27
N GLY A 69 0.26 -17.97 18.14
CA GLY A 69 1.68 -18.22 17.85
C GLY A 69 2.41 -17.06 17.17
N ILE A 70 1.71 -16.02 16.72
CA ILE A 70 2.33 -14.80 16.17
C ILE A 70 2.19 -13.68 17.20
N ARG A 71 3.32 -13.09 17.58
CA ARG A 71 3.36 -11.99 18.55
C ARG A 71 3.05 -10.66 17.87
N GLN A 72 2.52 -9.71 18.63
CA GLN A 72 2.20 -8.38 18.10
C GLN A 72 3.46 -7.68 17.60
N GLU A 73 4.54 -7.80 18.35
CA GLU A 73 5.84 -7.20 18.09
C GLU A 73 6.44 -7.67 16.74
N GLU A 74 6.10 -8.88 16.30
CA GLU A 74 6.52 -9.40 14.98
C GLU A 74 5.79 -8.64 13.86
N VAL A 75 4.48 -8.48 13.99
CA VAL A 75 3.66 -7.73 13.02
C VAL A 75 4.05 -6.24 13.02
N GLU A 76 4.33 -5.68 14.19
CA GLU A 76 4.83 -4.30 14.32
C GLU A 76 6.14 -4.10 13.57
N GLY A 77 7.10 -5.03 13.75
CA GLY A 77 8.39 -5.01 13.06
C GLY A 77 8.23 -5.08 11.55
N ASP A 78 7.34 -5.95 11.06
CA ASP A 78 7.04 -6.06 9.62
C ASP A 78 6.43 -4.78 9.05
N VAL A 79 5.45 -4.19 9.74
CA VAL A 79 4.83 -2.91 9.32
C VAL A 79 5.87 -1.79 9.31
N TRP A 80 6.73 -1.73 10.32
CA TRP A 80 7.79 -0.73 10.39
C TRP A 80 8.80 -0.87 9.25
N MET A 81 9.24 -2.09 8.95
CA MET A 81 10.14 -2.38 7.83
C MET A 81 9.51 -1.98 6.50
N LEU A 82 8.24 -2.36 6.26
CA LEU A 82 7.50 -1.99 5.07
C LEU A 82 7.35 -0.47 4.94
N TYR A 83 7.11 0.23 6.05
CA TYR A 83 7.09 1.70 6.07
C TYR A 83 8.42 2.29 5.60
N GLN A 84 9.54 1.86 6.17
CA GLN A 84 10.88 2.35 5.80
C GLN A 84 11.18 2.14 4.30
N ILE A 85 10.83 0.97 3.77
CA ILE A 85 10.96 0.67 2.34
C ILE A 85 10.07 1.60 1.52
N SER A 86 8.81 1.79 1.92
CA SER A 86 7.85 2.64 1.20
C SER A 86 8.35 4.09 1.09
N GLN A 87 9.01 4.62 2.12
CA GLN A 87 9.55 5.98 2.08
C GLN A 87 10.68 6.11 1.04
N LYS A 88 11.54 5.10 0.91
CA LYS A 88 12.57 5.08 -0.13
C LYS A 88 11.98 4.94 -1.53
N LEU A 89 11.00 4.05 -1.72
CA LEU A 89 10.28 3.89 -3.00
C LEU A 89 9.63 5.21 -3.43
N ARG A 90 8.96 5.88 -2.48
CA ARG A 90 8.34 7.19 -2.69
C ARG A 90 9.37 8.23 -3.09
N ALA A 91 10.45 8.37 -2.32
CA ALA A 91 11.51 9.34 -2.61
C ALA A 91 12.13 9.15 -4.00
N LYS A 92 12.38 7.90 -4.42
CA LYS A 92 12.85 7.54 -5.76
C LYS A 92 11.83 7.98 -6.83
N ARG A 93 10.56 7.63 -6.65
CA ARG A 93 9.47 7.98 -7.57
C ARG A 93 9.32 9.49 -7.77
N TYR A 94 9.45 10.30 -6.72
CA TYR A 94 9.44 11.77 -6.87
C TYR A 94 10.69 12.31 -7.57
N ARG A 95 11.87 11.74 -7.28
CA ARG A 95 13.12 12.10 -7.96
C ARG A 95 13.04 11.81 -9.47
N ASP A 96 12.34 10.74 -9.84
CA ASP A 96 12.11 10.33 -11.23
C ASP A 96 10.98 11.14 -11.92
N GLY A 97 10.47 12.21 -11.28
CA GLY A 97 9.54 13.17 -11.89
C GLY A 97 8.06 12.86 -11.67
N SER A 98 7.71 11.98 -10.72
CA SER A 98 6.30 11.73 -10.40
C SER A 98 5.62 12.99 -9.87
N VAL A 99 4.44 13.28 -10.43
CA VAL A 99 3.58 14.38 -9.98
C VAL A 99 2.54 13.85 -9.00
N THR A 100 2.22 14.64 -7.98
CA THR A 100 1.09 14.36 -7.08
C THR A 100 -0.11 15.17 -7.54
N ILE A 101 -1.18 14.48 -7.90
CA ILE A 101 -2.47 15.12 -8.19
C ILE A 101 -3.38 14.82 -7.00
N ASN A 102 -3.42 15.76 -6.06
CA ASN A 102 -4.33 15.66 -4.92
C ASN A 102 -5.71 16.12 -5.35
N GLN A 103 -6.65 15.18 -5.43
CA GLN A 103 -8.08 15.49 -5.45
C GLN A 103 -8.61 15.35 -4.03
N VAL A 104 -9.27 16.39 -3.53
CA VAL A 104 -9.97 16.32 -2.24
C VAL A 104 -11.03 15.23 -2.35
N LYS A 105 -10.91 14.22 -1.50
CA LYS A 105 -11.90 13.16 -1.35
C LYS A 105 -12.72 13.46 -0.10
N VAL A 106 -14.02 13.26 -0.18
CA VAL A 106 -14.95 13.46 0.92
C VAL A 106 -15.36 12.10 1.48
N GLY A 107 -15.27 11.94 2.79
CA GLY A 107 -15.81 10.80 3.52
C GLY A 107 -17.14 11.18 4.18
N PHE A 108 -18.13 10.29 4.13
CA PHE A 108 -19.40 10.47 4.80
C PHE A 108 -19.55 9.44 5.91
N LYS A 109 -19.98 9.90 7.09
CA LYS A 109 -20.48 9.01 8.14
C LYS A 109 -21.99 8.91 7.97
N LEU A 110 -22.49 7.68 7.89
CA LEU A 110 -23.92 7.42 7.76
C LEU A 110 -24.51 7.14 9.14
N GLY A 111 -25.72 7.64 9.40
CA GLY A 111 -26.54 7.29 10.55
C GLY A 111 -27.20 5.92 10.37
N ASP A 112 -27.95 5.47 11.38
CA ASP A 112 -28.64 4.18 11.37
C ASP A 112 -29.73 4.09 10.28
N ASP A 113 -30.23 5.23 9.82
CA ASP A 113 -31.18 5.36 8.70
C ASP A 113 -30.49 5.33 7.32
N GLY A 114 -29.16 5.22 7.29
CA GLY A 114 -28.34 5.24 6.08
C GLY A 114 -28.12 6.63 5.49
N LEU A 115 -28.58 7.70 6.15
CA LEU A 115 -28.39 9.08 5.71
C LEU A 115 -27.07 9.65 6.23
N PRO A 116 -26.38 10.51 5.46
CA PRO A 116 -25.12 11.11 5.90
C PRO A 116 -25.37 12.09 7.06
N VAL A 117 -24.73 11.82 8.18
CA VAL A 117 -24.78 12.66 9.39
C VAL A 117 -23.53 13.52 9.56
N GLU A 118 -22.42 13.14 8.94
CA GLU A 118 -21.13 13.84 9.01
C GLU A 118 -20.43 13.76 7.65
N CYS A 119 -19.66 14.81 7.34
CA CYS A 119 -18.94 14.96 6.09
C CYS A 119 -17.55 15.52 6.41
N ASP A 120 -16.52 14.72 6.18
CA ASP A 120 -15.13 15.07 6.48
C ASP A 120 -14.24 14.94 5.25
N GLU A 121 -13.16 15.70 5.24
CA GLU A 121 -12.10 15.50 4.27
C GLU A 121 -11.35 14.19 4.55
N TYR A 122 -11.24 13.35 3.52
CA TYR A 122 -10.44 12.13 3.60
C TYR A 122 -8.96 12.48 3.50
N VAL A 123 -8.28 12.45 4.65
CA VAL A 123 -6.85 12.72 4.76
C VAL A 123 -6.05 11.43 4.55
N GLN A 124 -5.21 11.40 3.51
CA GLN A 124 -4.24 10.32 3.33
C GLN A 124 -3.11 10.44 4.37
N ARG A 125 -2.91 9.37 5.14
CA ARG A 125 -1.84 9.25 6.14
C ARG A 125 -0.70 8.36 5.64
N GLU A 126 0.34 8.21 6.45
CA GLU A 126 1.53 7.41 6.13
C GLU A 126 1.17 5.94 5.87
N SER A 127 0.22 5.37 6.61
CA SER A 127 -0.27 4.01 6.36
C SER A 127 -0.95 3.83 5.00
N ASN A 128 -1.65 4.86 4.50
CA ASN A 128 -2.21 4.85 3.14
C ASN A 128 -1.10 4.86 2.08
N ARG A 129 -0.10 5.73 2.28
CA ARG A 129 1.04 5.88 1.38
C ARG A 129 1.88 4.61 1.33
N LEU A 130 2.07 3.93 2.46
CA LEU A 130 2.74 2.64 2.53
C LEU A 130 2.13 1.65 1.53
N VAL A 131 0.82 1.41 1.62
CA VAL A 131 0.12 0.49 0.72
C VAL A 131 0.17 0.99 -0.73
N GLU A 132 0.03 2.30 -0.95
CA GLU A 132 0.11 2.91 -2.28
C GLU A 132 1.43 2.59 -2.99
N GLU A 133 2.58 2.76 -2.33
CA GLU A 133 3.89 2.52 -2.97
C GLU A 133 4.08 1.05 -3.37
N PHE A 134 3.70 0.10 -2.52
CA PHE A 134 3.80 -1.33 -2.88
C PHE A 134 2.83 -1.73 -3.99
N MET A 135 1.63 -1.14 -4.03
CA MET A 135 0.69 -1.39 -5.13
C MET A 135 1.18 -0.79 -6.45
N LEU A 136 1.79 0.39 -6.42
CA LEU A 136 2.43 0.99 -7.60
C LEU A 136 3.60 0.12 -8.08
N LEU A 137 4.43 -0.38 -7.16
CA LEU A 137 5.54 -1.27 -7.47
C LEU A 137 5.07 -2.59 -8.09
N ALA A 138 4.05 -3.21 -7.51
CA ALA A 138 3.42 -4.43 -8.03
C ALA A 138 2.92 -4.21 -9.46
N ASN A 139 2.13 -3.15 -9.66
CA ASN A 139 1.52 -2.85 -10.95
C ASN A 139 2.55 -2.55 -12.02
N SER A 140 3.63 -1.82 -11.69
CA SER A 140 4.69 -1.49 -12.66
C SER A 140 5.50 -2.73 -13.07
N HIS A 141 5.85 -3.60 -12.12
CA HIS A 141 6.60 -4.83 -12.41
C HIS A 141 5.76 -5.85 -13.18
N VAL A 142 4.47 -6.01 -12.83
CA VAL A 142 3.54 -6.84 -13.59
C VAL A 142 3.37 -6.29 -15.00
N ALA A 143 3.18 -4.98 -15.17
CA ALA A 143 3.06 -4.34 -16.48
C ALA A 143 4.30 -4.61 -17.36
N ALA A 144 5.51 -4.44 -16.82
CA ALA A 144 6.75 -4.75 -17.52
C ALA A 144 6.82 -6.23 -17.92
N ARG A 145 6.48 -7.14 -16.98
CA ARG A 145 6.53 -8.59 -17.19
C ARG A 145 5.56 -9.07 -18.26
N VAL A 146 4.34 -8.54 -18.31
CA VAL A 146 3.33 -8.90 -19.31
C VAL A 146 3.61 -8.24 -20.66
N ALA A 147 4.10 -7.01 -20.69
CA ALA A 147 4.52 -6.34 -21.91
C ALA A 147 5.68 -7.07 -22.59
N ALA A 148 6.66 -7.56 -21.82
CA ALA A 148 7.78 -8.32 -22.34
C ALA A 148 7.35 -9.68 -22.91
N ALA A 149 6.42 -10.38 -22.25
CA ALA A 149 5.94 -11.69 -22.72
C ALA A 149 4.92 -11.61 -23.85
N PHE A 150 4.10 -10.56 -23.88
CA PHE A 150 3.03 -10.38 -24.86
C PHE A 150 3.03 -8.97 -25.47
N PRO A 151 4.04 -8.60 -26.27
CA PRO A 151 4.24 -7.22 -26.73
C PRO A 151 3.05 -6.61 -27.47
N SER A 152 2.27 -7.42 -28.18
CA SER A 152 1.10 -6.99 -28.96
C SER A 152 -0.25 -7.26 -28.27
N ARG A 153 -0.26 -7.87 -27.09
CA ARG A 153 -1.49 -8.33 -26.39
C ARG A 153 -1.51 -8.01 -24.89
N ALA A 154 -0.58 -7.18 -24.41
CA ALA A 154 -0.55 -6.74 -23.03
C ALA A 154 -1.63 -5.67 -22.78
N LEU A 155 -2.47 -5.88 -21.76
CA LEU A 155 -3.37 -4.86 -21.27
C LEU A 155 -2.61 -3.93 -20.31
N LEU A 156 -2.44 -2.67 -20.72
CA LEU A 156 -1.65 -1.67 -20.00
C LEU A 156 -2.46 -0.38 -19.78
N ARG A 157 -2.04 0.43 -18.81
CA ARG A 157 -2.60 1.77 -18.53
C ARG A 157 -1.56 2.85 -18.81
N ARG A 158 -1.94 3.90 -19.54
CA ARG A 158 -1.08 5.08 -19.78
C ARG A 158 -1.85 6.38 -19.48
N HIS A 159 -1.12 7.41 -19.06
CA HIS A 159 -1.65 8.78 -18.94
C HIS A 159 -0.89 9.68 -19.93
N PRO A 160 -1.56 10.28 -20.93
CA PRO A 160 -0.90 11.20 -21.88
C PRO A 160 -0.46 12.50 -21.18
N PRO A 161 0.50 13.26 -21.76
CA PRO A 161 0.85 14.58 -21.25
C PRO A 161 -0.36 15.54 -21.30
N PRO A 162 -0.40 16.59 -20.46
CA PRO A 162 -1.46 17.59 -20.52
C PRO A 162 -1.43 18.32 -21.89
N PRO A 163 -2.58 18.76 -22.39
CA PRO A 163 -2.63 19.55 -23.62
C PRO A 163 -1.86 20.88 -23.45
N PRO A 164 -1.28 21.43 -24.53
CA PRO A 164 -0.60 22.72 -24.47
C PRO A 164 -1.56 23.85 -24.03
N PRO A 165 -1.06 24.88 -23.33
CA PRO A 165 -1.91 26.00 -22.92
C PRO A 165 -2.49 26.74 -24.14
N PRO A 166 -3.69 27.34 -24.01
CA PRO A 166 -4.29 28.11 -25.10
C PRO A 166 -3.35 29.26 -25.52
N ARG A 167 -3.20 29.48 -26.82
CA ARG A 167 -2.45 30.64 -27.34
C ARG A 167 -3.13 31.91 -26.84
N LYS A 168 -2.39 32.76 -26.12
CA LYS A 168 -2.85 34.13 -25.81
C LYS A 168 -2.92 34.88 -27.15
N GLY A 169 -4.14 35.26 -27.55
CA GLY A 169 -4.38 36.19 -28.66
C GLY A 169 -4.08 37.62 -28.26
#